data_AF-A0A9D1F044-F1
#
_entry.id   AF-A0A9D1F044-F1
#
_cell.length_a   1.000
_cell.length_b   1.000
_cell.length_c   1.000
_cell.angle_alpha   90.00
_cell.angle_beta   90.00
_cell.angle_gamma   90.00
#
_symmetry.space_group_name_H-M   'P 1'
#
loop_
_entity.id
_entity.type
_entity.pdbx_description
1 polymer ?
#
loop_
_entity_poly.entity_id
_entity_poly.type
_entity_poly.pdbx_seq_one_letter_code
_entity_poly.pdbx_strand_id
1 'polypeptide(L)'
;MLAQGFTRVFYGQYAFTLAEVLITLGIIGIVAAITLPALISKNQDKVLENQYAKAKNILANGYKLMMAKYEIFKVENLPILNDCSAMNEKACMSKEHKKAFNIASDSNGGLSSDILPESYNIQGESEKSPFKWDDVPYLFATADGMIYGVLQDEDVKTFSVVADVNGSKNPNTVRKDLYKFRYSGNGLLADVSSELEQVNKCSIDSLDECKTEEACWALDGVPVSGTDDCPEIYWFNGKCSETGGSRGPWYCR
;
A
#
# COMPACT_ATOMS: atom_id res chain seq x y z
N MET A 1 50.53 57.88 55.69
CA MET A 1 50.23 57.57 54.27
C MET A 1 49.96 56.08 54.17
N LEU A 2 48.76 55.73 53.72
CA LEU A 2 48.19 54.38 53.80
C LEU A 2 48.83 53.44 52.76
N ALA A 3 49.37 52.31 53.21
CA ALA A 3 49.72 51.19 52.35
C ALA A 3 48.44 50.46 51.93
N GLN A 4 48.04 50.60 50.67
CA GLN A 4 46.93 49.83 50.11
C GLN A 4 47.44 48.44 49.69
N GLY A 5 47.06 47.42 50.46
CA GLY A 5 47.25 46.02 50.11
C GLY A 5 46.39 45.65 48.91
N PHE A 6 47.03 45.18 47.84
CA PHE A 6 46.37 44.67 46.65
C PHE A 6 45.93 43.21 46.88
N THR A 7 44.71 43.01 47.36
CA THR A 7 44.12 41.68 47.50
C THR A 7 43.66 41.17 46.13
N ARG A 8 44.36 40.19 45.55
CA ARG A 8 43.89 39.49 44.34
C ARG A 8 42.74 38.56 44.71
N VAL A 9 41.53 38.90 44.27
CA VAL A 9 40.37 38.00 44.31
C VAL A 9 40.52 37.00 43.16
N PHE A 10 40.83 35.75 43.48
CA PHE A 10 40.79 34.65 42.50
C PHE A 10 39.33 34.23 42.29
N TYR A 11 38.72 34.66 41.19
CA TYR A 11 37.52 33.99 40.66
C TYR A 11 37.96 32.63 40.13
N GLY A 12 37.64 31.56 40.84
CA GLY A 12 37.82 30.19 40.35
C GLY A 12 36.96 29.98 39.11
N GLN A 13 37.53 30.10 37.93
CA GLN A 13 36.84 29.73 36.70
C GLN A 13 36.79 28.20 36.65
N TYR A 14 35.60 27.63 36.86
CA TYR A 14 35.32 26.23 36.61
C TYR A 14 35.42 25.99 35.10
N ALA A 15 36.61 25.72 34.61
CA ALA A 15 36.85 25.29 33.24
C ALA A 15 36.75 23.76 33.19
N PHE A 16 35.87 23.25 32.32
CA PHE A 16 35.74 21.82 32.09
C PHE A 16 37.07 21.26 31.57
N THR A 17 37.50 20.14 32.14
CA THR A 17 38.68 19.45 31.62
C THR A 17 38.33 18.74 30.30
N LEU A 18 39.33 18.56 29.42
CA LEU A 18 39.13 17.82 28.17
C LEU A 18 38.59 16.40 28.44
N ALA A 19 39.06 15.76 29.51
CA ALA A 19 38.60 14.44 29.94
C ALA A 19 37.12 14.44 30.35
N GLU A 20 36.66 15.47 31.07
CA GLU A 20 35.27 15.62 31.49
C GLU A 20 34.31 15.80 30.30
N VAL A 21 34.72 16.58 29.29
CA VAL A 21 33.94 16.74 28.06
C VAL A 21 33.91 15.45 27.24
N LEU A 22 35.02 14.71 27.16
CA LEU A 22 35.08 13.43 26.42
C LEU A 22 34.21 12.34 27.06
N ILE A 23 34.21 12.24 28.38
CA ILE A 23 33.38 11.26 29.10
C ILE A 23 31.89 11.60 28.91
N THR A 24 31.52 12.88 29.01
CA THR A 24 30.12 13.30 28.84
C THR A 24 29.61 13.08 27.42
N LEU A 25 30.40 13.43 26.39
CA LEU A 25 30.08 13.15 24.99
C LEU A 25 30.04 11.63 24.71
N GLY A 26 30.94 10.84 25.33
CA GLY A 26 30.94 9.39 25.21
C GLY A 26 29.66 8.76 25.78
N ILE A 27 29.22 9.20 26.97
CA ILE A 27 27.98 8.71 27.59
C ILE A 27 26.77 9.10 26.75
N ILE A 28 26.65 10.37 26.34
CA ILE A 28 25.55 10.83 25.49
C ILE A 28 25.54 10.07 24.15
N GLY A 29 26.72 9.81 23.57
CA GLY A 29 26.85 9.04 22.34
C GLY A 29 26.31 7.61 22.46
N ILE A 30 26.65 6.89 23.53
CA ILE A 30 26.16 5.52 23.78
C ILE A 30 24.64 5.53 24.00
N VAL A 31 24.15 6.44 24.85
CA VAL A 31 22.71 6.53 25.15
C VAL A 31 21.92 6.90 23.89
N ALA A 32 22.39 7.86 23.09
CA ALA A 32 21.77 8.26 21.84
C ALA A 32 21.77 7.11 20.81
N ALA A 33 22.85 6.34 20.72
CA ALA A 33 22.94 5.20 19.80
C ALA A 33 21.89 4.11 20.08
N ILE A 34 21.53 3.90 21.35
CA ILE A 34 20.51 2.91 21.75
C ILE A 34 19.10 3.50 21.62
N THR A 35 18.92 4.79 21.92
CA THR A 35 17.58 5.41 22.04
C THR A 35 17.04 5.99 20.73
N LEU A 36 17.90 6.55 19.87
CA LEU A 36 17.47 7.19 18.62
C LEU A 36 16.79 6.22 17.66
N PRO A 37 17.31 5.00 17.40
CA PRO A 37 16.66 4.08 16.47
C PRO A 37 15.26 3.67 16.94
N ALA A 38 15.10 3.37 18.24
CA ALA A 38 13.81 2.98 18.81
C ALA A 38 12.79 4.13 18.76
N LEU A 39 13.23 5.37 19.04
CA LEU A 39 12.37 6.54 18.97
C LEU A 39 11.91 6.83 17.52
N ILE A 40 12.82 6.72 16.56
CA ILE A 40 12.52 6.94 15.14
C ILE A 40 11.50 5.90 14.65
N SER A 41 11.74 4.60 14.92
CA SER A 41 10.80 3.53 14.54
C SER A 41 9.42 3.78 15.11
N LYS A 42 9.30 4.07 16.41
CA LYS A 42 8.01 4.31 17.06
C LYS A 42 7.28 5.54 16.50
N ASN A 43 8.02 6.57 16.09
CA ASN A 43 7.43 7.75 15.47
C ASN A 43 6.90 7.41 14.07
N GLN A 44 7.68 6.68 13.27
CA GLN A 44 7.27 6.20 11.95
C GLN A 44 5.98 5.35 12.04
N ASP A 45 5.91 4.41 12.97
CA ASP A 45 4.73 3.56 13.16
C ASP A 45 3.48 4.42 13.46
N LYS A 46 3.60 5.41 14.34
CA LYS A 46 2.51 6.35 14.63
C LYS A 46 2.12 7.21 13.43
N VAL A 47 3.07 7.60 12.59
CA VAL A 47 2.79 8.37 11.39
C VAL A 47 1.97 7.51 10.42
N LEU A 48 2.36 6.25 10.22
CA LEU A 48 1.65 5.30 9.36
C LEU A 48 0.23 5.03 9.86
N GLU A 49 0.04 4.79 11.17
CA GLU A 49 -1.29 4.61 11.76
C GLU A 49 -2.21 5.81 11.52
N ASN A 50 -1.66 7.03 11.68
CA ASN A 50 -2.41 8.26 11.43
C ASN A 50 -2.73 8.45 9.94
N GLN A 51 -1.81 8.11 9.05
CA GLN A 51 -2.00 8.16 7.61
C GLN A 51 -3.10 7.19 7.15
N TYR A 52 -3.07 5.94 7.64
CA TYR A 52 -4.13 4.95 7.42
C TYR A 52 -5.49 5.47 7.90
N ALA A 53 -5.56 5.95 9.15
CA ALA A 53 -6.81 6.45 9.72
C ALA A 53 -7.34 7.65 8.92
N LYS A 54 -6.45 8.53 8.46
CA LYS A 54 -6.80 9.68 7.62
C LYS A 54 -7.33 9.22 6.26
N ALA A 55 -6.66 8.29 5.60
CA ALA A 55 -7.09 7.77 4.30
C ALA A 55 -8.49 7.14 4.38
N LYS A 56 -8.70 6.28 5.39
CA LYS A 56 -10.01 5.68 5.66
C LYS A 56 -11.09 6.75 5.90
N ASN A 57 -10.80 7.79 6.67
CA ASN A 57 -11.74 8.87 6.95
C ASN A 57 -12.06 9.72 5.71
N ILE A 58 -11.06 10.01 4.86
CA ILE A 58 -11.27 10.73 3.61
C ILE A 58 -12.22 9.94 2.70
N LEU A 59 -11.98 8.64 2.54
CA LEU A 59 -12.84 7.77 1.73
C LEU A 59 -14.25 7.66 2.31
N ALA A 60 -14.36 7.36 3.60
CA ALA A 60 -15.66 7.21 4.25
C ALA A 60 -16.50 8.49 4.18
N ASN A 61 -15.88 9.65 4.44
CA ASN A 61 -16.60 10.93 4.39
C ASN A 61 -16.89 11.38 2.96
N GLY A 62 -15.96 11.18 2.02
CA GLY A 62 -16.12 11.62 0.64
C GLY A 62 -17.22 10.85 -0.10
N TYR A 63 -17.24 9.52 -0.01
CA TYR A 63 -18.33 8.76 -0.63
C TYR A 63 -19.67 8.93 0.09
N LYS A 64 -19.67 9.09 1.42
CA LYS A 64 -20.89 9.46 2.16
C LYS A 64 -21.43 10.84 1.74
N LEU A 65 -20.55 11.81 1.49
CA LEU A 65 -20.92 13.12 0.97
C LEU A 65 -21.49 13.02 -0.45
N MET A 66 -20.88 12.20 -1.31
CA MET A 66 -21.39 11.92 -2.64
C MET A 66 -22.79 11.32 -2.59
N MET A 67 -22.98 10.26 -1.79
CA MET A 67 -24.29 9.63 -1.56
C MET A 67 -25.33 10.64 -1.07
N ALA A 68 -24.99 11.45 -0.06
CA ALA A 68 -25.89 12.47 0.49
C ALA A 68 -26.28 13.54 -0.54
N LYS A 69 -25.33 13.98 -1.39
CA LYS A 69 -25.56 15.01 -2.41
C LYS A 69 -26.54 14.58 -3.50
N TYR A 70 -26.57 13.28 -3.80
CA TYR A 70 -27.46 12.69 -4.79
C TYR A 70 -28.69 12.01 -4.17
N GLU A 71 -28.85 12.06 -2.85
CA GLU A 71 -29.92 11.37 -2.11
C GLU A 71 -29.94 9.85 -2.40
N ILE A 72 -28.75 9.27 -2.58
CA ILE A 72 -28.55 7.86 -2.91
C ILE A 72 -28.30 7.06 -1.63
N PHE A 73 -29.07 5.98 -1.45
CA PHE A 73 -28.91 5.05 -0.33
C PHE A 73 -28.20 3.75 -0.68
N LYS A 74 -28.02 3.48 -1.98
CA LYS A 74 -27.38 2.26 -2.49
C LYS A 74 -26.20 2.58 -3.38
N VAL A 75 -25.08 1.92 -3.14
CA VAL A 75 -23.83 2.16 -3.88
C VAL A 75 -23.98 1.95 -5.38
N GLU A 76 -24.70 0.91 -5.80
CA GLU A 76 -24.99 0.61 -7.22
C GLU A 76 -25.58 1.82 -7.98
N ASN A 77 -26.23 2.75 -7.28
CA ASN A 77 -26.86 3.91 -7.91
C ASN A 77 -25.96 5.14 -8.02
N LEU A 78 -24.73 5.08 -7.50
CA LEU A 78 -23.80 6.21 -7.56
C LEU A 78 -23.47 6.59 -9.01
N PRO A 79 -23.32 7.88 -9.34
CA PRO A 79 -22.99 8.33 -10.70
C PRO A 79 -21.70 7.70 -11.24
N ILE A 80 -20.74 7.39 -10.37
CA ILE A 80 -19.47 6.76 -10.76
C ILE A 80 -19.66 5.33 -11.32
N LEU A 81 -20.73 4.65 -10.93
CA LEU A 81 -21.10 3.31 -11.40
C LEU A 81 -22.13 3.37 -12.53
N ASN A 82 -23.19 4.17 -12.37
CA ASN A 82 -24.31 4.22 -13.32
C ASN A 82 -24.11 5.16 -14.51
N ASP A 83 -23.49 6.32 -14.29
CA ASP A 83 -23.45 7.40 -15.29
C ASP A 83 -22.08 7.48 -15.98
N CYS A 84 -21.00 7.16 -15.27
CA CYS A 84 -19.63 7.26 -15.78
C CYS A 84 -19.15 6.02 -16.57
N SER A 85 -20.06 5.37 -17.31
CA SER A 85 -19.77 4.15 -18.09
C SER A 85 -19.08 3.06 -17.26
N ALA A 86 -19.61 2.78 -16.06
CA ALA A 86 -19.02 1.84 -15.11
C ALA A 86 -17.53 2.15 -14.83
N MET A 87 -17.26 3.37 -14.36
CA MET A 87 -15.92 3.90 -14.03
C MET A 87 -14.93 4.10 -15.20
N ASN A 88 -15.30 3.79 -16.45
CA ASN A 88 -14.38 3.88 -17.59
C ASN A 88 -14.20 5.30 -18.14
N GLU A 89 -15.12 6.22 -17.84
CA GLU A 89 -15.04 7.60 -18.34
C GLU A 89 -14.28 8.52 -17.37
N LYS A 90 -12.98 8.72 -17.61
CA LYS A 90 -12.09 9.53 -16.75
C LYS A 90 -12.60 10.95 -16.50
N ALA A 91 -13.19 11.61 -17.51
CA ALA A 91 -13.73 12.96 -17.38
C ALA A 91 -14.95 13.02 -16.45
N CYS A 92 -15.86 12.05 -16.57
CA CYS A 92 -17.01 11.89 -15.68
C CYS A 92 -16.54 11.58 -14.24
N MET A 93 -15.64 10.60 -14.09
CA MET A 93 -15.07 10.23 -12.78
C MET A 93 -14.41 11.43 -12.08
N SER A 94 -13.62 12.21 -12.82
CA SER A 94 -13.00 13.45 -12.33
C SER A 94 -14.04 14.46 -11.84
N LYS A 95 -15.06 14.74 -12.64
CA LYS A 95 -16.14 15.68 -12.31
C LYS A 95 -16.89 15.25 -11.05
N GLU A 96 -17.22 13.97 -10.93
CA GLU A 96 -17.99 13.45 -9.80
C GLU A 96 -17.18 13.39 -8.52
N HIS A 97 -15.91 12.94 -8.57
CA HIS A 97 -15.07 12.93 -7.38
C HIS A 97 -14.71 14.35 -6.91
N LYS A 98 -14.47 15.32 -7.80
CA LYS A 98 -14.21 16.73 -7.42
C LYS A 98 -15.39 17.40 -6.69
N LYS A 99 -16.60 16.87 -6.81
CA LYS A 99 -17.78 17.36 -6.06
C LYS A 99 -17.78 16.93 -4.59
N ALA A 100 -17.02 15.89 -4.23
CA ALA A 100 -17.03 15.27 -2.90
C ALA A 100 -15.66 15.22 -2.23
N PHE A 101 -14.57 15.26 -3.00
CA PHE A 101 -13.19 15.17 -2.54
C PHE A 101 -12.40 16.43 -2.91
N ASN A 102 -11.45 16.80 -2.04
CA ASN A 102 -10.48 17.86 -2.33
C ASN A 102 -9.28 17.28 -3.09
N ILE A 103 -9.43 17.19 -4.41
CA ILE A 103 -8.45 16.55 -5.32
C ILE A 103 -7.39 17.57 -5.75
N ALA A 104 -6.12 17.20 -5.61
CA ALA A 104 -4.98 17.95 -6.11
C ALA A 104 -4.68 17.64 -7.59
N SER A 105 -4.71 16.36 -7.97
CA SER A 105 -4.58 15.89 -9.35
C SER A 105 -5.34 14.57 -9.55
N ASP A 106 -5.74 14.26 -10.78
CA ASP A 106 -6.46 13.02 -11.11
C ASP A 106 -6.11 12.54 -12.52
N SER A 107 -6.65 11.38 -12.92
CA SER A 107 -6.40 10.79 -14.24
C SER A 107 -6.84 11.65 -15.41
N ASN A 108 -7.77 12.59 -15.20
CA ASN A 108 -8.16 13.57 -16.22
C ASN A 108 -7.21 14.77 -16.25
N GLY A 109 -6.51 15.04 -15.14
CA GLY A 109 -5.50 16.10 -14.97
C GLY A 109 -4.06 15.64 -15.15
N GLY A 110 -3.83 14.46 -15.74
CA GLY A 110 -2.49 13.96 -16.07
C GLY A 110 -1.83 13.03 -15.03
N LEU A 111 -2.55 12.62 -13.97
CA LEU A 111 -2.06 11.58 -13.07
C LEU A 111 -2.14 10.21 -13.77
N SER A 112 -0.99 9.55 -13.94
CA SER A 112 -0.87 8.25 -14.60
C SER A 112 -0.32 7.19 -13.64
N SER A 113 -0.54 5.92 -13.96
CA SER A 113 0.08 4.80 -13.24
C SER A 113 1.60 4.79 -13.37
N ASP A 114 2.15 5.39 -14.43
CA ASP A 114 3.59 5.44 -14.73
C ASP A 114 4.45 6.10 -13.63
N ILE A 115 3.86 6.96 -12.80
CA ILE A 115 4.58 7.64 -11.71
C ILE A 115 4.41 6.96 -10.35
N LEU A 116 3.67 5.85 -10.32
CA LEU A 116 3.37 5.09 -9.12
C LEU A 116 4.30 3.88 -8.98
N PRO A 117 4.46 3.33 -7.77
CA PRO A 117 5.26 2.12 -7.58
C PRO A 117 4.75 0.96 -8.45
N GLU A 118 5.65 0.33 -9.21
CA GLU A 118 5.30 -0.83 -10.04
C GLU A 118 4.87 -2.06 -9.22
N SER A 119 5.33 -2.16 -7.96
CA SER A 119 5.04 -3.31 -7.11
C SER A 119 5.19 -3.00 -5.62
N TYR A 120 4.50 -3.81 -4.81
CA TYR A 120 4.50 -3.69 -3.35
C TYR A 120 4.94 -5.01 -2.71
N ASN A 121 5.74 -4.91 -1.66
CA ASN A 121 6.16 -6.07 -0.88
C ASN A 121 5.06 -6.52 0.07
N ILE A 122 4.99 -7.82 0.36
CA ILE A 122 4.14 -8.39 1.40
C ILE A 122 5.02 -8.79 2.57
N GLN A 123 4.58 -8.49 3.79
CA GLN A 123 5.40 -8.74 4.97
C GLN A 123 5.53 -10.24 5.24
N GLY A 124 6.76 -10.75 5.17
CA GLY A 124 7.06 -12.16 5.43
C GLY A 124 6.97 -13.08 4.21
N GLU A 125 6.72 -12.51 3.03
CA GLU A 125 6.65 -13.25 1.77
C GLU A 125 7.80 -12.82 0.83
N SER A 126 8.30 -13.77 0.02
CA SER A 126 9.25 -13.46 -1.06
C SER A 126 8.56 -12.85 -2.27
N GLU A 127 7.31 -13.24 -2.48
CA GLU A 127 6.48 -12.76 -3.57
C GLU A 127 5.92 -11.36 -3.29
N LYS A 128 5.72 -10.62 -4.37
CA LYS A 128 5.13 -9.28 -4.33
C LYS A 128 3.62 -9.36 -4.46
N SER A 129 2.96 -8.28 -4.04
CA SER A 129 1.52 -8.12 -4.26
C SER A 129 1.19 -8.25 -5.75
N PRO A 130 0.11 -8.97 -6.11
CA PRO A 130 -0.34 -9.05 -7.50
C PRO A 130 -0.95 -7.73 -8.01
N PHE A 131 -1.17 -6.76 -7.12
CA PHE A 131 -1.78 -5.48 -7.47
C PHE A 131 -0.89 -4.65 -8.39
N LYS A 132 -1.50 -4.09 -9.44
CA LYS A 132 -0.88 -3.15 -10.38
C LYS A 132 -1.76 -1.92 -10.56
N TRP A 133 -1.12 -0.75 -10.59
CA TRP A 133 -1.82 0.51 -10.86
C TRP A 133 -2.34 0.62 -12.29
N ASP A 134 -1.79 -0.13 -13.24
CA ASP A 134 -2.23 -0.15 -14.64
C ASP A 134 -3.65 -0.71 -14.81
N ASP A 135 -4.08 -1.57 -13.90
CA ASP A 135 -5.42 -2.16 -13.90
C ASP A 135 -6.47 -1.21 -13.28
N VAL A 136 -6.05 -0.03 -12.80
CA VAL A 136 -6.92 0.94 -12.14
C VAL A 136 -7.47 1.96 -13.14
N PRO A 137 -8.80 2.01 -13.38
CA PRO A 137 -9.38 2.88 -14.40
C PRO A 137 -9.32 4.38 -14.04
N TYR A 138 -9.37 4.71 -12.74
CA TYR A 138 -9.38 6.09 -12.27
C TYR A 138 -8.52 6.28 -11.02
N LEU A 139 -7.61 7.25 -11.09
CA LEU A 139 -6.70 7.67 -10.03
C LEU A 139 -7.00 9.10 -9.60
N PHE A 140 -6.85 9.39 -8.31
CA PHE A 140 -6.80 10.76 -7.81
C PHE A 140 -5.83 10.89 -6.64
N ALA A 141 -5.18 12.04 -6.53
CA ALA A 141 -4.28 12.40 -5.45
C ALA A 141 -4.85 13.56 -4.63
N THR A 142 -4.63 13.53 -3.33
CA THR A 142 -4.98 14.61 -2.40
C THR A 142 -3.77 15.49 -2.11
N ALA A 143 -4.01 16.71 -1.61
CA ALA A 143 -2.96 17.71 -1.40
C ALA A 143 -1.88 17.31 -0.37
N ASP A 144 -2.14 16.30 0.45
CA ASP A 144 -1.22 15.71 1.40
C ASP A 144 -0.35 14.59 0.82
N GLY A 145 -0.48 14.31 -0.49
CA GLY A 145 0.36 13.36 -1.22
C GLY A 145 -0.13 11.91 -1.19
N MET A 146 -1.31 11.64 -0.62
CA MET A 146 -1.94 10.33 -0.72
C MET A 146 -2.56 10.14 -2.10
N ILE A 147 -2.51 8.90 -2.60
CA ILE A 147 -2.97 8.54 -3.94
C ILE A 147 -4.03 7.45 -3.79
N TYR A 148 -5.10 7.58 -4.54
CA TYR A 148 -6.25 6.67 -4.49
C TYR A 148 -6.54 6.16 -5.89
N GLY A 149 -6.82 4.86 -5.98
CA GLY A 149 -7.26 4.17 -7.17
C GLY A 149 -8.65 3.60 -6.97
N VAL A 150 -9.57 3.92 -7.86
CA VAL A 150 -10.96 3.44 -7.79
C VAL A 150 -11.14 2.31 -8.79
N LEU A 151 -11.63 1.17 -8.30
CA LEU A 151 -11.78 -0.08 -9.03
C LEU A 151 -13.22 -0.57 -8.89
N GLN A 152 -13.80 -1.02 -9.98
CA GLN A 152 -15.07 -1.73 -9.92
C GLN A 152 -14.83 -3.18 -9.47
N ASP A 153 -15.63 -3.68 -8.53
CA ASP A 153 -15.64 -5.11 -8.21
C ASP A 153 -16.51 -5.88 -9.21
N GLU A 154 -16.38 -7.21 -9.28
CA GLU A 154 -17.22 -8.06 -10.13
C GLU A 154 -18.73 -7.90 -9.80
N ASP A 155 -19.07 -7.64 -8.54
CA ASP A 155 -20.41 -7.29 -8.12
C ASP A 155 -20.65 -5.78 -8.29
N VAL A 156 -21.59 -5.42 -9.17
CA VAL A 156 -22.01 -4.04 -9.43
C VAL A 156 -22.54 -3.30 -8.18
N LYS A 157 -22.80 -4.03 -7.09
CA LYS A 157 -23.23 -3.48 -5.79
C LYS A 157 -22.08 -2.96 -4.94
N THR A 158 -20.84 -3.26 -5.30
CA THR A 158 -19.66 -2.83 -4.54
C THR A 158 -18.62 -2.22 -5.47
N PHE A 159 -17.75 -1.41 -4.88
CA PHE A 159 -16.53 -0.99 -5.56
C PHE A 159 -15.40 -0.95 -4.54
N SER A 160 -14.19 -1.14 -5.04
CA SER A 160 -12.97 -1.09 -4.24
C SER A 160 -12.22 0.21 -4.48
N VAL A 161 -11.56 0.69 -3.43
CA VAL A 161 -10.63 1.81 -3.50
C VAL A 161 -9.34 1.38 -2.87
N VAL A 162 -8.28 1.43 -3.65
CA VAL A 162 -6.91 1.23 -3.17
C VAL A 162 -6.34 2.60 -2.81
N ALA A 163 -5.69 2.70 -1.66
CA ALA A 163 -5.07 3.91 -1.17
C ALA A 163 -3.58 3.66 -0.92
N ASP A 164 -2.73 4.44 -1.56
CA ASP A 164 -1.35 4.62 -1.17
C ASP A 164 -1.24 5.85 -0.27
N VAL A 165 -0.90 5.63 1.00
CA VAL A 165 -0.86 6.69 2.01
C VAL A 165 0.48 7.41 2.07
N ASN A 166 1.49 6.92 1.36
CA ASN A 166 2.84 7.47 1.33
C ASN A 166 3.20 8.06 -0.06
N GLY A 167 2.49 7.66 -1.11
CA GLY A 167 2.73 8.02 -2.49
C GLY A 167 3.85 7.17 -3.12
N SER A 168 4.82 7.81 -3.77
CA SER A 168 5.94 7.12 -4.41
C SER A 168 7.16 6.92 -3.49
N LYS A 169 6.99 7.07 -2.17
CA LYS A 169 8.12 7.01 -1.23
C LYS A 169 8.32 5.57 -0.79
N ASN A 170 9.57 5.21 -0.51
CA ASN A 170 9.85 3.91 0.07
C ASN A 170 9.63 3.93 1.60
N PRO A 171 9.26 2.79 2.22
CA PRO A 171 9.01 1.49 1.58
C PRO A 171 7.67 1.45 0.82
N ASN A 172 7.51 0.49 -0.10
CA ASN A 172 6.24 0.18 -0.77
C ASN A 172 5.77 -1.19 -0.28
N THR A 173 5.04 -1.22 0.83
CA THR A 173 4.61 -2.46 1.48
C THR A 173 3.10 -2.47 1.68
N VAL A 174 2.47 -3.60 1.40
CA VAL A 174 1.05 -3.83 1.68
C VAL A 174 0.80 -3.69 3.19
N ARG A 175 -0.33 -3.06 3.56
CA ARG A 175 -0.74 -2.75 4.94
C ARG A 175 0.17 -1.81 5.73
N LYS A 176 1.14 -1.17 5.07
CA LYS A 176 1.89 -0.02 5.60
C LYS A 176 1.67 1.21 4.74
N ASP A 177 1.83 1.02 3.43
CA ASP A 177 1.76 2.08 2.43
C ASP A 177 0.50 1.89 1.58
N LEU A 178 0.27 0.65 1.13
CA LEU A 178 -0.88 0.28 0.31
C LEU A 178 -1.99 -0.39 1.13
N TYR A 179 -3.19 0.17 1.04
CA TYR A 179 -4.40 -0.35 1.67
C TYR A 179 -5.52 -0.51 0.65
N LYS A 180 -6.38 -1.51 0.81
CA LYS A 180 -7.58 -1.70 -0.01
C LYS A 180 -8.82 -1.59 0.85
N PHE A 181 -9.75 -0.76 0.41
CA PHE A 181 -11.04 -0.60 1.06
C PHE A 181 -12.15 -0.99 0.09
N ARG A 182 -13.19 -1.66 0.59
CA ARG A 182 -14.39 -1.98 -0.19
C ARG A 182 -15.57 -1.19 0.33
N TYR A 183 -16.30 -0.57 -0.57
CA TYR A 183 -17.54 0.12 -0.27
C TYR A 183 -18.72 -0.78 -0.65
N SER A 184 -19.48 -1.23 0.33
CA SER A 184 -20.59 -2.17 0.13
C SER A 184 -21.93 -1.47 -0.10
N GLY A 185 -22.87 -2.14 -0.75
CA GLY A 185 -24.19 -1.64 -1.16
C GLY A 185 -25.00 -0.85 -0.13
N ASN A 186 -24.73 -1.00 1.17
CA ASN A 186 -25.32 -0.27 2.30
C ASN A 186 -24.53 1.00 2.72
N GLY A 187 -23.53 1.45 1.95
CA GLY A 187 -22.71 2.62 2.24
C GLY A 187 -21.63 2.40 3.32
N LEU A 188 -21.25 1.14 3.56
CA LEU A 188 -20.28 0.77 4.59
C LEU A 188 -18.89 0.56 3.97
N LEU A 189 -17.86 1.18 4.57
CA LEU A 189 -16.47 1.04 4.15
C LEU A 189 -15.78 -0.04 4.99
N ALA A 190 -15.37 -1.12 4.37
CA ALA A 190 -14.61 -2.21 4.99
C ALA A 190 -13.14 -2.15 4.56
N ASP A 191 -12.23 -2.53 5.46
CA ASP A 191 -10.83 -2.78 5.11
C ASP A 191 -10.70 -4.22 4.60
N VAL A 192 -10.20 -4.36 3.38
CA VAL A 192 -9.98 -5.64 2.69
C VAL A 192 -8.53 -5.74 2.20
N SER A 193 -7.60 -5.09 2.89
CA SER A 193 -6.18 -5.04 2.49
C SER A 193 -5.51 -6.41 2.44
N SER A 194 -6.05 -7.43 3.13
CA SER A 194 -5.60 -8.81 3.02
C SER A 194 -5.75 -9.38 1.60
N GLU A 195 -6.65 -8.85 0.77
CA GLU A 195 -6.79 -9.26 -0.63
C GLU A 195 -5.57 -8.84 -1.47
N LEU A 196 -4.84 -7.80 -1.07
CA LEU A 196 -3.60 -7.39 -1.73
C LEU A 196 -2.43 -8.33 -1.39
N GLU A 197 -2.58 -9.17 -0.37
CA GLU A 197 -1.57 -10.15 0.07
C GLU A 197 -1.82 -11.53 -0.53
N GLN A 198 -2.95 -11.73 -1.22
CA GLN A 198 -3.30 -12.98 -1.89
C GLN A 198 -2.48 -13.12 -3.17
N VAL A 199 -1.19 -13.41 -3.02
CA VAL A 199 -0.38 -13.89 -4.13
C VAL A 199 -0.93 -15.25 -4.52
N ASN A 200 -1.32 -15.40 -5.78
CA ASN A 200 -1.65 -16.71 -6.32
C ASN A 200 -0.32 -17.46 -6.47
N LYS A 201 0.15 -18.11 -5.40
CA LYS A 201 1.41 -18.88 -5.39
C LYS A 201 1.33 -20.18 -6.21
N CYS A 202 0.16 -20.44 -6.76
CA CYS A 202 -0.10 -21.51 -7.72
C CYS A 202 0.95 -21.49 -8.84
N SER A 203 1.83 -22.48 -8.80
CA SER A 203 2.90 -22.70 -9.76
C SER A 203 3.07 -24.20 -9.97
N ILE A 204 3.75 -24.57 -11.05
CA ILE A 204 4.03 -25.97 -11.39
C ILE A 204 4.80 -26.69 -10.25
N ASP A 205 5.66 -25.94 -9.55
CA ASP A 205 6.46 -26.44 -8.42
C ASP A 205 5.66 -26.45 -7.10
N SER A 206 4.44 -25.90 -7.06
CA SER A 206 3.63 -25.73 -5.84
C SER A 206 2.12 -25.85 -6.14
N LEU A 207 1.74 -26.97 -6.75
CA LEU A 207 0.35 -27.27 -7.12
C LEU A 207 -0.63 -27.29 -5.94
N ASP A 208 -0.14 -27.63 -4.74
CA ASP A 208 -0.94 -27.60 -3.51
C ASP A 208 -1.45 -26.18 -3.15
N GLU A 209 -0.80 -25.14 -3.69
CA GLU A 209 -1.16 -23.74 -3.48
C GLU A 209 -2.21 -23.24 -4.50
N CYS A 210 -2.50 -24.00 -5.56
CA CYS A 210 -3.61 -23.75 -6.47
C CYS A 210 -4.95 -24.04 -5.79
N LYS A 211 -5.68 -22.99 -5.41
CA LYS A 211 -6.97 -23.09 -4.71
C LYS A 211 -8.19 -22.98 -5.61
N THR A 212 -8.02 -22.59 -6.87
CA THR A 212 -9.10 -22.51 -7.85
C THR A 212 -8.81 -23.40 -9.05
N GLU A 213 -9.87 -23.82 -9.73
CA GLU A 213 -9.76 -24.60 -10.96
C GLU A 213 -9.05 -23.78 -12.05
N GLU A 214 -9.41 -22.51 -12.20
CA GLU A 214 -8.82 -21.62 -13.20
C GLU A 214 -7.31 -21.44 -13.00
N ALA A 215 -6.86 -21.31 -11.75
CA ALA A 215 -5.44 -21.21 -11.42
C ALA A 215 -4.70 -22.52 -11.73
N CYS A 216 -5.32 -23.67 -11.46
CA CYS A 216 -4.75 -24.98 -11.77
C CYS A 216 -4.60 -25.21 -13.28
N TRP A 217 -5.64 -24.92 -14.06
CA TRP A 217 -5.61 -25.10 -15.51
C TRP A 217 -4.70 -24.10 -16.23
N ALA A 218 -4.41 -22.95 -15.62
CA ALA A 218 -3.42 -22.00 -16.13
C ALA A 218 -1.99 -22.58 -16.16
N LEU A 219 -1.73 -23.65 -15.41
CA LEU A 219 -0.45 -24.35 -15.37
C LEU A 219 -0.34 -25.50 -16.40
N ASP A 220 -1.43 -25.89 -17.08
CA ASP A 220 -1.36 -26.96 -18.08
C ASP A 220 -0.46 -26.54 -19.26
N GLY A 221 0.57 -27.34 -19.52
CA GLY A 221 1.53 -27.07 -20.58
C GLY A 221 2.60 -26.02 -20.24
N VAL A 222 2.68 -25.56 -18.98
CA VAL A 222 3.77 -24.67 -18.52
C VAL A 222 4.99 -25.53 -18.16
N PRO A 223 6.21 -25.18 -18.62
CA PRO A 223 7.41 -25.96 -18.33
C PRO A 223 7.83 -25.86 -16.86
N VAL A 224 8.35 -26.96 -16.32
CA VAL A 224 8.95 -26.98 -14.98
C VAL A 224 10.27 -26.20 -15.01
N SER A 225 10.54 -25.45 -13.94
CA SER A 225 11.73 -24.61 -13.86
C SER A 225 13.01 -25.46 -13.98
N GLY A 226 13.76 -25.25 -15.07
CA GLY A 226 14.99 -25.98 -15.35
C GLY A 226 14.82 -27.31 -16.09
N THR A 227 13.62 -27.63 -16.59
CA THR A 227 13.39 -28.75 -17.51
C THR A 227 12.63 -28.30 -18.76
N ASP A 228 12.73 -29.11 -19.82
CA ASP A 228 11.95 -28.96 -21.05
C ASP A 228 10.65 -29.78 -21.01
N ASP A 229 10.28 -30.29 -19.82
CA ASP A 229 9.11 -31.13 -19.61
C ASP A 229 7.94 -30.28 -19.12
N CYS A 230 6.78 -30.47 -19.77
CA CYS A 230 5.53 -29.83 -19.40
C CYS A 230 4.54 -30.87 -18.86
N PRO A 231 4.32 -30.95 -17.55
CA PRO A 231 3.42 -31.93 -16.98
C PRO A 231 1.98 -31.58 -17.36
N GLU A 232 1.16 -32.62 -17.54
CA GLU A 232 -0.28 -32.44 -17.78
C GLU A 232 -0.99 -32.22 -16.44
N ILE A 233 -1.59 -31.05 -16.27
CA ILE A 233 -2.20 -30.64 -15.00
C ILE A 233 -3.71 -30.91 -15.04
N TYR A 234 -4.26 -31.39 -13.93
CA TYR A 234 -5.68 -31.60 -13.78
C TYR A 234 -6.21 -31.17 -12.42
N TRP A 235 -7.48 -30.75 -12.40
CA TRP A 235 -8.21 -30.37 -11.20
C TRP A 235 -9.19 -31.47 -10.80
N PHE A 236 -9.11 -31.96 -9.57
CA PHE A 236 -10.05 -32.96 -9.06
C PHE A 236 -10.28 -32.80 -7.55
N ASN A 237 -11.54 -32.85 -7.11
CA ASN A 237 -11.94 -32.73 -5.70
C ASN A 237 -11.33 -31.52 -4.96
N GLY A 238 -11.26 -30.37 -5.62
CA GLY A 238 -10.75 -29.15 -5.00
C GLY A 238 -9.23 -29.10 -4.83
N LYS A 239 -8.50 -29.97 -5.55
CA LYS A 239 -7.03 -30.00 -5.57
C LYS A 239 -6.50 -30.03 -6.99
N CYS A 240 -5.37 -29.36 -7.18
CA CYS A 240 -4.58 -29.40 -8.41
C CYS A 240 -3.53 -30.51 -8.32
N SER A 241 -3.33 -31.27 -9.39
CA SER A 241 -2.37 -32.39 -9.42
C SER A 241 -1.84 -32.62 -10.84
N GLU A 242 -0.66 -33.21 -10.96
CA GLU A 242 -0.11 -33.67 -12.24
C GLU A 242 -0.64 -35.06 -12.56
N THR A 243 -1.07 -35.29 -13.80
CA THR A 243 -1.15 -36.65 -14.31
C THR A 243 0.29 -37.06 -14.63
N GLY A 244 0.71 -38.29 -14.33
CA GLY A 244 2.10 -38.73 -14.50
C GLY A 244 2.64 -38.77 -15.95
N GLY A 245 1.98 -38.08 -16.90
CA GLY A 245 2.45 -37.84 -18.26
C GLY A 245 3.01 -36.42 -18.41
N SER A 246 4.14 -36.31 -19.11
CA SER A 246 4.70 -35.04 -19.56
C SER A 246 4.59 -34.91 -21.07
N ARG A 247 4.26 -33.70 -21.53
CA ARG A 247 4.38 -33.33 -22.94
C ARG A 247 5.83 -32.93 -23.22
N GLY A 248 6.35 -33.34 -24.37
CA GLY A 248 7.70 -32.96 -24.79
C GLY A 248 7.81 -31.45 -25.10
N PRO A 249 9.04 -30.91 -25.20
CA PRO A 249 9.33 -29.47 -25.27
C PRO A 249 8.56 -28.69 -26.34
N TRP A 250 8.23 -29.35 -27.46
CA TRP A 250 7.55 -28.76 -28.60
C TRP A 250 6.03 -28.53 -28.40
N TYR A 251 5.49 -29.03 -27.29
CA TYR A 251 4.06 -28.95 -26.93
C TYR A 251 3.82 -28.13 -25.65
N CYS A 252 4.89 -27.55 -25.11
CA CYS A 252 4.86 -26.55 -24.04
C CYS A 252 4.34 -25.21 -24.56
N ARG A 253 3.62 -24.47 -23.71
CA ARG A 253 3.01 -23.18 -24.04
C ARG A 253 3.92 -22.00 -23.74
#